data_AF-A0A354YFC9-F1
#
_entry.id   AF-A0A354YFC9-F1
#
_cell.length_a   1.000
_cell.length_b   1.000
_cell.length_c   1.000
_cell.angle_alpha   90.00
_cell.angle_beta   90.00
_cell.angle_gamma   90.00
#
_symmetry.space_group_name_H-M   'P 1'
#
loop_
_entity.id
_entity.type
_entity.pdbx_description
1 polymer ?
#
loop_
_entity_poly.entity_id
_entity_poly.type
_entity_poly.pdbx_seq_one_letter_code
_entity_poly.pdbx_strand_id
1 'polypeptide(L)'
;SLGAARIYLQDMLELQRNEVAQLLRRRLLMAHDENAIVTALLEALAELPRLTAPGYAQRVRERVAEVLPEAHLPALQRLSSPAGPH
;
A
#
# COMPACT_ATOMS: atom_id res chain seq x y z
N SER A 1 -4.63 12.68 2.15
CA SER A 1 -4.58 12.86 0.69
C SER A 1 -3.81 11.72 0.03
N LEU A 2 -3.96 11.52 -1.29
CA LEU A 2 -3.25 10.48 -2.05
C LEU A 2 -1.71 10.62 -1.95
N GLY A 3 -1.19 11.84 -2.00
CA GLY A 3 0.24 12.10 -1.84
C GLY A 3 0.79 11.68 -0.47
N ALA A 4 0.04 11.94 0.61
CA ALA A 4 0.43 11.52 1.96
C ALA A 4 0.49 9.99 2.10
N ALA A 5 -0.48 9.29 1.52
CA ALA A 5 -0.47 7.81 1.48
C ALA A 5 0.76 7.28 0.72
N ARG A 6 1.08 7.88 -0.42
CA ARG A 6 2.24 7.51 -1.26
C ARG A 6 3.56 7.69 -0.52
N ILE A 7 3.79 8.86 0.07
CA ILE A 7 5.02 9.18 0.81
C ILE A 7 5.20 8.20 1.98
N TYR A 8 4.15 8.03 2.80
CA TYR A 8 4.19 7.12 3.94
C TYR A 8 4.60 5.69 3.54
N LEU A 9 4.02 5.16 2.46
CA LEU A 9 4.33 3.81 2.00
C LEU A 9 5.74 3.71 1.38
N GLN A 10 6.22 4.76 0.70
CA GLN A 10 7.59 4.82 0.18
C GLN A 10 8.62 4.79 1.31
N ASP A 11 8.40 5.57 2.38
CA ASP A 11 9.28 5.60 3.55
C ASP A 11 9.30 4.25 4.25
N MET A 12 8.13 3.63 4.44
CA MET A 12 8.02 2.31 5.05
C MET A 12 8.75 1.22 4.24
N LEU A 13 8.61 1.22 2.92
CA LEU A 13 9.27 0.26 2.02
C LEU A 13 10.78 0.43 2.01
N GLU A 14 11.28 1.66 2.16
CA GLU A 14 12.71 1.94 2.28
C GLU A 14 13.33 1.21 3.48
N LEU A 15 12.58 1.06 4.58
CA LEU A 15 13.07 0.41 5.80
C LEU A 15 13.17 -1.12 5.70
N GLN A 16 12.48 -1.77 4.77
CA GLN A 16 12.42 -3.24 4.70
C GLN A 16 13.72 -3.90 4.21
N ARG A 17 14.68 -3.12 3.67
CA ARG A 17 15.99 -3.61 3.17
C ARG A 17 15.89 -4.87 2.29
N ASN A 18 14.83 -4.96 1.48
CA ASN A 18 14.46 -6.11 0.66
C ASN A 18 14.33 -5.67 -0.81
N GLU A 19 14.81 -6.48 -1.76
CA GLU A 19 14.76 -6.15 -3.19
C GLU A 19 13.33 -5.94 -3.73
N VAL A 20 12.37 -6.74 -3.25
CA VAL A 20 10.94 -6.60 -3.59
C VAL A 20 10.41 -5.26 -3.07
N ALA A 21 10.77 -4.88 -1.84
CA ALA A 21 10.36 -3.59 -1.29
C ALA A 21 10.95 -2.42 -2.09
N GLN A 22 12.21 -2.51 -2.52
CA GLN A 22 12.83 -1.51 -3.39
C GLN A 22 12.15 -1.42 -4.76
N LEU A 23 11.74 -2.55 -5.34
CA LEU A 23 11.00 -2.57 -6.61
C LEU A 23 9.64 -1.88 -6.48
N LEU A 24 8.87 -2.20 -5.43
CA LEU A 24 7.58 -1.58 -5.14
C LEU A 24 7.72 -0.07 -4.88
N ARG A 25 8.77 0.34 -4.13
CA ARG A 25 9.08 1.75 -3.90
C ARG A 25 9.39 2.48 -5.20
N ARG A 26 10.16 1.87 -6.12
CA ARG A 26 10.43 2.46 -7.44
C ARG A 26 9.16 2.60 -8.26
N ARG A 27 8.27 1.61 -8.27
CA ARG A 27 6.95 1.73 -8.93
C ARG A 27 6.15 2.91 -8.38
N LEU A 28 6.12 3.04 -7.05
CA LEU A 28 5.51 4.19 -6.41
C LEU A 28 6.17 5.49 -6.82
N LEU A 29 7.49 5.59 -7.01
CA LEU A 29 8.16 6.81 -7.48
C LEU A 29 7.84 7.14 -8.95
N MET A 30 7.69 6.12 -9.80
CA MET A 30 7.44 6.28 -11.24
C MET A 30 5.97 6.45 -11.61
N ALA A 31 5.03 6.37 -10.66
CA ALA A 31 3.61 6.61 -10.92
C ALA A 31 3.34 8.11 -11.14
N HIS A 32 2.74 8.46 -12.29
CA HIS A 32 2.55 9.85 -12.72
C HIS A 32 1.11 10.36 -12.59
N ASP A 33 0.11 9.50 -12.71
CA ASP A 33 -1.30 9.84 -12.57
C ASP A 33 -1.93 9.19 -11.33
N GLU A 34 -3.11 9.69 -10.94
CA GLU A 34 -3.84 9.20 -9.78
C GLU A 34 -4.10 7.69 -9.82
N ASN A 35 -4.53 7.14 -10.96
CA ASN A 35 -4.82 5.72 -11.09
C ASN A 35 -3.55 4.88 -10.97
N ALA A 36 -2.45 5.30 -11.59
CA ALA A 36 -1.15 4.64 -11.45
C ALA A 36 -0.65 4.66 -10.00
N ILE A 37 -0.84 5.77 -9.28
CA ILE A 37 -0.45 5.88 -7.87
C ILE A 37 -1.29 4.94 -7.01
N VAL A 38 -2.61 4.94 -7.19
CA VAL A 38 -3.51 4.06 -6.44
C VAL A 38 -3.20 2.60 -6.73
N THR A 39 -2.95 2.24 -7.99
CA THR A 39 -2.58 0.87 -8.37
C THR A 39 -1.28 0.45 -7.68
N ALA A 40 -0.23 1.27 -7.76
CA ALA A 40 1.05 0.96 -7.12
C ALA A 40 0.94 0.89 -5.59
N LEU A 41 0.10 1.73 -4.97
CA LEU A 41 -0.20 1.67 -3.54
C LEU A 41 -0.84 0.32 -3.16
N LEU A 42 -1.87 -0.07 -3.90
CA LEU A 42 -2.61 -1.32 -3.65
C LEU A 42 -1.72 -2.56 -3.85
N GLU A 43 -0.90 -2.59 -4.91
CA GLU A 43 0.09 -3.65 -5.13
C GLU A 43 1.08 -3.77 -3.96
N ALA A 44 1.63 -2.64 -3.50
CA ALA A 44 2.55 -2.64 -2.39
C ALA A 44 1.89 -3.13 -1.09
N LEU A 45 0.67 -2.68 -0.79
CA LEU A 45 -0.10 -3.09 0.41
C LEU A 45 -0.50 -4.57 0.38
N ALA A 46 -0.69 -5.14 -0.80
CA ALA A 46 -0.95 -6.57 -0.98
C ALA A 46 0.30 -7.41 -0.67
N GLU A 47 1.49 -6.95 -1.05
CA GLU A 47 2.76 -7.66 -0.82
C GLU A 47 3.33 -7.46 0.59
N LEU A 48 2.95 -6.39 1.31
CA LEU A 48 3.44 -6.09 2.66
C LEU A 48 3.43 -7.26 3.67
N PRO A 49 2.39 -8.12 3.75
CA PRO A 49 2.39 -9.24 4.68
C PRO A 49 3.53 -10.24 4.45
N ARG A 50 4.10 -10.29 3.24
CA ARG A 50 5.24 -11.15 2.90
C ARG A 50 6.58 -10.52 3.24
N LEU A 51 6.60 -9.19 3.36
CA LEU A 51 7.80 -8.39 3.61
C LEU A 51 8.00 -8.07 5.09
N THR A 52 6.93 -8.11 5.88
CA THR A 52 6.91 -7.58 7.25
C THR A 52 6.48 -8.62 8.27
N ALA A 53 6.73 -8.33 9.54
CA ALA A 53 6.25 -9.16 10.65
C ALA A 53 4.71 -9.21 10.70
N PRO A 54 4.13 -10.29 11.28
CA PRO A 54 2.68 -10.42 11.48
C PRO A 54 2.09 -9.17 12.17
N GLY A 55 0.97 -8.68 11.64
CA GLY A 55 0.27 -7.50 12.18
C GLY A 55 0.91 -6.14 11.84
N TYR A 56 2.14 -6.09 11.31
CA TYR A 56 2.71 -4.84 10.82
C TYR A 56 2.00 -4.37 9.54
N ALA A 57 1.79 -5.28 8.58
CA ALA A 57 1.05 -4.97 7.35
C ALA A 57 -0.37 -4.43 7.63
N GLN A 58 -1.05 -4.94 8.66
CA GLN A 58 -2.38 -4.46 9.06
C GLN A 58 -2.34 -3.01 9.55
N ARG A 59 -1.39 -2.68 10.43
CA ARG A 59 -1.21 -1.30 10.93
C ARG A 59 -0.87 -0.32 9.80
N VAL A 60 -0.06 -0.74 8.83
CA VAL A 60 0.26 0.08 7.65
C VAL A 60 -0.99 0.33 6.82
N ARG A 61 -1.84 -0.69 6.61
CA ARG A 61 -3.11 -0.54 5.88
C ARG A 61 -4.08 0.41 6.59
N GLU A 62 -4.23 0.30 7.91
CA GLU A 62 -5.05 1.21 8.72
C GLU A 62 -4.57 2.65 8.59
N ARG A 63 -3.24 2.86 8.71
CA ARG A 63 -2.66 4.19 8.58
C ARG A 63 -2.84 4.78 7.17
N VAL A 64 -2.71 3.96 6.13
CA VAL A 64 -3.02 4.38 4.76
C VAL A 64 -4.50 4.73 4.62
N ALA A 65 -5.41 3.92 5.18
CA ALA A 65 -6.85 4.18 5.11
C ALA A 65 -7.24 5.53 5.74
N GLU A 66 -6.57 5.94 6.82
CA GLU A 66 -6.84 7.24 7.46
C GLU A 66 -6.50 8.46 6.57
N VAL A 67 -5.57 8.30 5.62
CA VAL A 67 -5.11 9.40 4.76
C VAL A 67 -5.49 9.21 3.29
N LEU A 68 -5.94 8.03 2.87
CA LEU A 68 -6.34 7.77 1.50
C LEU A 68 -7.67 8.50 1.20
N PRO A 69 -7.84 9.12 0.01
CA PRO A 69 -9.11 9.73 -0.36
C PRO A 69 -10.25 8.70 -0.33
N GLU A 70 -11.44 9.13 0.11
CA GLU A 70 -12.61 8.26 0.30
C GLU A 70 -13.00 7.46 -0.95
N ALA A 71 -12.82 8.06 -2.13
CA ALA A 71 -13.05 7.41 -3.42
C ALA A 71 -12.28 6.09 -3.61
N HIS A 72 -11.12 5.95 -2.95
CA HIS A 72 -10.22 4.80 -3.09
C HIS A 72 -10.28 3.82 -1.90
N LEU A 73 -10.98 4.17 -0.82
CA LEU A 73 -11.18 3.28 0.34
C LEU A 73 -11.85 1.95 -0.03
N PRO A 74 -12.84 1.88 -0.94
CA PRO A 74 -13.42 0.60 -1.35
C PRO A 74 -12.38 -0.35 -1.99
N ALA A 75 -11.40 0.19 -2.72
CA ALA A 75 -10.35 -0.62 -3.33
C ALA A 75 -9.40 -1.21 -2.27
N LEU A 76 -9.06 -0.42 -1.24
CA LEU A 76 -8.25 -0.89 -0.12
C LEU A 76 -8.96 -1.97 0.72
N GLN A 77 -10.26 -1.83 0.94
CA GLN A 77 -11.06 -2.81 1.70
C GLN A 77 -11.12 -4.18 0.99
N ARG A 78 -11.17 -4.20 -0.35
CA ARG A 78 -11.13 -5.45 -1.13
C ARG A 78 -9.82 -6.21 -0.98
N LEU A 79 -8.69 -5.54 -0.74
CA LEU A 79 -7.41 -6.19 -0.45
C LEU A 79 -7.37 -6.84 0.94
N SER A 80 -8.13 -6.28 1.88
CA SER A 80 -8.12 -6.68 3.29
C SER A 80 -9.17 -7.74 3.60
N SER A 81 -10.22 -7.83 2.77
CA SER A 81 -11.16 -8.94 2.85
C SER A 81 -10.46 -10.24 2.46
N PRO A 82 -10.34 -11.23 3.36
CA PRO A 82 -10.14 -12.59 2.90
C PRO A 82 -11.37 -12.93 2.06
N ALA A 83 -11.20 -13.26 0.79
CA ALA A 83 -12.30 -13.78 -0.01
C ALA A 83 -12.83 -15.05 0.68
N GLY A 84 -13.91 -14.90 1.45
CA GLY A 84 -14.71 -15.96 2.02
C GLY A 84 -16.09 -15.90 1.38
N PRO A 85 -16.61 -17.02 0.83
CA PRO A 85 -17.91 -17.03 0.18
C PRO A 85 -19.01 -16.97 1.25
N HIS A 86 -20.03 -16.13 1.02
CA HIS A 86 -21.37 -16.35 1.55
C HIS A 86 -22.29 -16.67 0.39
#